data_AF-A0A6A7GC74-F1
#
_entry.id   AF-A0A6A7GC74-F1
#
_cell.length_a   1.000
_cell.length_b   1.000
_cell.length_c   1.000
_cell.angle_alpha   90.00
_cell.angle_beta   90.00
_cell.angle_gamma   90.00
#
_symmetry.space_group_name_H-M   'P 1'
#
loop_
_entity.id
_entity.type
_entity.pdbx_description
1 polymer ?
#
loop_
_entity_poly.entity_id
_entity_poly.type
_entity_poly.pdbx_seq_one_letter_code
_entity_poly.pdbx_strand_id
1 'polypeptide(L)'
;MQGAGCTALLVAVVSRKMELSRAEKHVHNFMMDTQLTKRLKNTAANVLRETWLIYKHTKLVKKINHSRVRTHQRKFLLAIYALRKVKMDQRKLMDNASTITDMAKMQNNMYELVSDMNTRQIIIDERMVTVEERLSQLQETIDSLPEVLKRCLQQHQETLDQRRPQNTLHPDMAARLTTHGITQHTHTLVPYTHPLTPNTTS
;
A
#
# COMPACT_ATOMS: atom_id res chain seq x y z
N MET A 1 42.03 -6.44 32.07
CA MET A 1 41.02 -6.60 31.00
C MET A 1 41.42 -7.60 29.88
N GLN A 2 42.53 -8.36 29.97
CA GLN A 2 43.06 -9.15 28.83
C GLN A 2 42.48 -10.56 28.61
N GLY A 3 41.52 -11.04 29.41
CA GLY A 3 40.91 -12.38 29.23
C GLY A 3 39.50 -12.36 28.65
N ALA A 4 38.67 -11.41 29.08
CA ALA A 4 37.24 -11.38 28.77
C ALA A 4 36.95 -11.20 27.27
N GLY A 5 37.72 -10.36 26.56
CA GLY A 5 37.55 -10.15 25.13
C GLY A 5 37.86 -11.39 24.29
N CYS A 6 38.88 -12.17 24.69
CA CYS A 6 39.25 -13.39 23.99
C CYS A 6 38.18 -14.49 24.17
N THR A 7 37.66 -14.64 25.39
CA THR A 7 36.54 -15.56 25.67
C THR A 7 35.26 -15.15 24.93
N ALA A 8 34.93 -13.86 24.90
CA ALA A 8 33.77 -13.36 24.17
C ALA A 8 33.88 -13.62 22.66
N LEU A 9 35.06 -13.39 22.08
CA LEU A 9 35.33 -13.69 20.67
C LEU A 9 35.20 -15.19 20.38
N LEU A 10 35.76 -16.05 21.24
CA LEU A 10 35.63 -17.50 21.08
C LEU A 10 34.17 -17.95 21.12
N VAL A 11 33.39 -17.48 22.11
CA VAL A 11 31.96 -17.81 22.21
C VAL A 11 31.22 -17.33 20.97
N ALA A 12 31.48 -16.11 20.49
CA ALA A 12 30.84 -15.57 19.30
C ALA A 12 31.15 -16.41 18.04
N VAL A 13 32.41 -16.79 17.84
CA VAL A 13 32.83 -17.61 16.71
C VAL A 13 32.25 -19.02 16.79
N VAL A 14 32.30 -19.66 17.95
CA VAL A 14 31.74 -21.01 18.15
C VAL A 14 30.23 -21.00 17.95
N SER A 15 29.53 -20.00 18.49
CA SER A 15 28.07 -19.85 18.31
C SER A 15 27.71 -19.79 16.84
N ARG A 16 28.41 -18.95 16.06
CA ARG A 16 28.19 -18.83 14.61
C ARG A 16 28.48 -20.14 13.86
N LYS A 17 29.51 -20.90 14.24
CA LYS A 17 29.82 -22.19 13.59
C LYS A 17 28.83 -23.31 13.96
N MET A 18 28.11 -23.18 15.07
CA MET A 18 27.06 -24.13 15.48
C MET A 18 25.69 -23.83 14.86
N GLU A 19 25.51 -22.64 14.28
CA GLU A 19 24.31 -22.31 13.54
C GLU A 19 24.26 -23.06 12.22
N LEU A 20 23.26 -23.93 12.08
CA LEU A 20 23.00 -24.61 10.82
C LEU A 20 22.67 -23.61 9.72
N SER A 21 23.28 -23.80 8.56
CA SER A 21 22.94 -23.10 7.33
C SER A 21 21.51 -23.42 6.89
N ARG A 22 20.96 -22.62 5.96
CA ARG A 22 19.62 -22.86 5.41
C ARG A 22 19.49 -24.25 4.77
N ALA A 23 20.49 -24.67 3.99
CA ALA A 23 20.48 -25.98 3.34
C ALA A 23 20.51 -27.12 4.37
N GLU A 24 21.37 -27.03 5.39
CA GLU A 24 21.43 -28.04 6.46
C GLU A 24 20.13 -28.10 7.26
N LYS A 25 19.51 -26.95 7.55
CA LYS A 25 18.18 -26.89 8.19
C LYS A 25 17.12 -27.62 7.36
N HIS A 26 17.11 -27.46 6.04
CA HIS A 26 16.18 -28.17 5.16
C HIS A 26 16.41 -29.70 5.20
N VAL A 27 17.66 -30.15 5.11
CA VAL A 27 18.00 -31.59 5.21
C VAL A 27 17.62 -32.14 6.58
N HIS A 28 17.93 -31.40 7.66
CA HIS A 28 17.56 -31.78 9.02
C HIS A 28 16.04 -31.87 9.19
N ASN A 29 15.28 -30.89 8.68
CA ASN A 29 13.83 -30.90 8.75
C ASN A 29 13.23 -32.11 8.02
N PHE A 30 13.73 -32.41 6.81
CA PHE A 30 13.33 -33.60 6.06
C PHE A 30 13.65 -34.91 6.79
N MET A 31 14.83 -34.99 7.39
CA MET A 31 15.24 -36.15 8.19
C MET A 31 14.35 -36.31 9.42
N MET A 32 14.05 -35.24 10.14
CA MET A 32 13.16 -35.26 11.31
C MET A 32 11.74 -35.69 10.93
N ASP A 33 11.18 -35.16 9.84
CA ASP A 33 9.85 -35.54 9.34
C ASP A 33 9.79 -37.03 8.97
N THR A 34 10.81 -37.51 8.25
CA THR A 34 10.94 -38.93 7.90
C THR A 34 10.98 -39.82 9.15
N GLN A 35 11.73 -39.41 10.18
CA GLN A 35 11.81 -40.14 11.44
C GLN A 35 10.48 -40.15 12.20
N LEU A 36 9.81 -39.00 12.31
CA LEU A 36 8.51 -38.89 12.97
C LEU A 36 7.46 -39.73 12.27
N THR A 37 7.42 -39.70 10.93
CA THR A 37 6.52 -40.53 10.12
C THR A 37 6.73 -42.02 10.38
N LYS A 38 7.99 -42.48 10.43
CA LYS A 38 8.31 -43.88 10.77
C LYS A 38 7.85 -44.24 12.19
N ARG A 39 8.13 -43.38 13.18
CA ARG A 39 7.72 -43.60 14.58
C ARG A 39 6.20 -43.59 14.74
N LEU A 40 5.49 -42.75 13.99
CA LEU A 40 4.03 -42.66 13.98
C LEU A 40 3.42 -43.99 13.53
N LYS A 41 3.88 -44.51 12.38
CA LYS A 41 3.45 -45.81 11.84
C LYS A 41 3.74 -46.96 12.81
N ASN A 42 4.95 -47.02 13.37
CA ASN A 42 5.33 -48.06 14.34
C ASN A 42 4.45 -48.01 15.60
N THR A 43 4.21 -46.82 16.13
CA THR A 43 3.42 -46.68 17.35
C THR A 43 1.95 -46.98 17.10
N ALA A 44 1.40 -46.58 15.95
CA ALA A 44 0.05 -46.94 15.53
C ALA A 44 -0.10 -48.47 15.40
N ALA A 45 0.89 -49.14 14.83
CA ALA A 45 0.92 -50.61 14.77
C ALA A 45 0.92 -51.24 16.17
N ASN A 46 1.67 -50.68 17.13
CA ASN A 46 1.65 -51.14 18.51
C ASN A 46 0.29 -50.94 19.19
N VAL A 47 -0.40 -49.82 18.92
CA VAL A 47 -1.78 -49.59 19.40
C VAL A 47 -2.68 -50.71 18.91
N LEU A 48 -2.70 -50.98 17.60
CA LEU A 48 -3.53 -52.05 17.01
C LEU A 48 -3.18 -53.43 17.57
N ARG A 49 -1.87 -53.72 17.69
CA ARG A 49 -1.37 -54.99 18.24
C ARG A 49 -1.87 -55.21 19.66
N GLU A 50 -1.71 -54.22 20.54
CA GLU A 50 -2.11 -54.36 21.94
C GLU A 50 -3.63 -54.35 22.09
N THR A 51 -4.39 -53.59 21.29
CA THR A 51 -5.86 -53.68 21.24
C THR A 51 -6.32 -55.08 20.88
N TRP A 52 -5.75 -55.67 19.83
CA TRP A 52 -6.06 -57.05 19.44
C TRP A 52 -5.71 -58.05 20.53
N LEU A 53 -4.54 -57.93 21.17
CA LEU A 53 -4.12 -58.84 22.22
C LEU A 53 -4.99 -58.72 23.48
N ILE A 54 -5.45 -57.52 23.83
CA ILE A 54 -6.44 -57.33 24.90
C ILE A 54 -7.73 -58.04 24.55
N TYR A 55 -8.27 -57.83 23.34
CA TYR A 55 -9.50 -58.48 22.88
C TYR A 55 -9.37 -60.01 22.92
N LYS A 56 -8.26 -60.54 22.37
CA LYS A 56 -7.97 -61.98 22.38
C LYS A 56 -8.01 -62.57 23.79
N HIS A 57 -7.33 -61.96 24.76
CA HIS A 57 -7.21 -62.50 26.12
C HIS A 57 -8.39 -62.18 27.04
N THR A 58 -9.36 -61.40 26.59
CA THR A 58 -10.56 -61.05 27.36
C THR A 58 -11.85 -61.61 26.77
N LYS A 59 -11.91 -61.86 25.44
CA LYS A 59 -13.12 -62.27 24.72
C LYS A 59 -13.00 -63.60 23.97
N LEU A 60 -11.80 -64.03 23.59
CA LEU A 60 -11.57 -65.24 22.77
C LEU A 60 -10.99 -66.41 23.58
N VAL A 61 -11.09 -66.39 24.90
CA VAL A 61 -10.56 -67.42 25.80
C VAL A 61 -11.61 -67.88 26.80
N LYS A 62 -11.60 -69.18 27.15
CA LYS A 62 -12.54 -69.77 28.12
C LYS A 62 -12.30 -69.29 29.56
N LYS A 63 -11.05 -69.01 29.93
CA LYS A 63 -10.65 -68.47 31.25
C LYS A 63 -9.70 -67.29 31.06
N ILE A 64 -9.98 -66.18 31.72
CA ILE A 64 -9.22 -64.93 31.59
C ILE A 64 -8.01 -64.96 32.51
N ASN A 65 -6.81 -64.66 31.97
CA ASN A 65 -5.61 -64.42 32.78
C ASN A 65 -5.42 -62.91 33.00
N HIS A 66 -5.87 -62.41 34.15
CA HIS A 66 -5.82 -60.99 34.48
C HIS A 66 -4.40 -60.40 34.48
N SER A 67 -3.38 -61.18 34.84
CA SER A 67 -1.99 -60.70 34.84
C SER A 67 -1.53 -60.35 33.42
N ARG A 68 -1.79 -61.26 32.46
CA ARG A 68 -1.46 -61.06 31.06
C ARG A 68 -2.24 -59.90 30.43
N VAL A 69 -3.52 -59.77 30.79
CA VAL A 69 -4.36 -58.65 30.34
C VAL A 69 -3.77 -57.32 30.83
N ARG A 70 -3.36 -57.21 32.10
CA ARG A 70 -2.73 -56.00 32.64
C ARG A 70 -1.43 -55.63 31.91
N THR A 71 -0.61 -56.63 31.53
CA THR A 71 0.59 -56.38 30.73
C THR A 71 0.27 -55.74 29.38
N HIS A 72 -0.73 -56.28 28.66
CA HIS A 72 -1.14 -55.72 27.37
C HIS A 72 -1.83 -54.35 27.51
N GLN A 73 -2.62 -54.13 28.56
CA GLN A 73 -3.21 -52.83 28.87
C GLN A 73 -2.14 -51.76 29.14
N ARG A 74 -1.10 -52.08 29.91
CA ARG A 74 0.02 -51.15 30.15
C ARG A 74 0.72 -50.80 28.84
N LYS A 75 1.02 -51.80 28.00
CA LYS A 75 1.64 -51.59 26.68
C LYS A 75 0.75 -50.77 25.76
N PHE A 76 -0.57 -51.01 25.76
CA PHE A 76 -1.55 -50.24 25.01
C PHE A 76 -1.54 -48.76 25.43
N LEU A 77 -1.60 -48.46 26.73
CA LEU A 77 -1.55 -47.09 27.23
C LEU A 77 -0.23 -46.38 26.87
N LEU A 78 0.90 -47.08 26.98
CA LEU A 78 2.20 -46.55 26.56
C LEU A 78 2.24 -46.26 25.05
N ALA A 79 1.67 -47.14 24.22
CA ALA A 79 1.56 -46.93 22.78
C ALA A 79 0.66 -45.73 22.45
N ILE A 80 -0.48 -45.57 23.11
CA ILE A 80 -1.36 -44.40 22.95
C ILE A 80 -0.62 -43.11 23.33
N TYR A 81 0.07 -43.10 24.47
CA TYR A 81 0.86 -41.95 24.90
C TYR A 81 1.96 -41.60 23.88
N ALA A 82 2.73 -42.59 23.44
CA ALA A 82 3.76 -42.41 22.44
C ALA A 82 3.18 -41.89 21.11
N LEU A 83 2.02 -42.39 20.68
CA LEU A 83 1.37 -41.98 19.44
C LEU A 83 0.97 -40.49 19.50
N ARG A 84 0.38 -40.07 20.63
CA ARG A 84 0.02 -38.67 20.88
C ARG A 84 1.26 -37.77 20.90
N LYS A 85 2.34 -38.22 21.54
CA LYS A 85 3.60 -37.47 21.60
C LYS A 85 4.19 -37.28 20.19
N VAL A 86 4.33 -38.35 19.41
CA VAL A 86 4.85 -38.27 18.03
C VAL A 86 3.96 -37.36 17.16
N LYS A 87 2.63 -37.46 17.28
CA LYS A 87 1.70 -36.59 16.55
C LYS A 87 1.85 -35.12 16.93
N MET A 88 2.08 -34.82 18.21
CA MET A 88 2.33 -33.46 18.67
C MET A 88 3.66 -32.92 18.15
N ASP A 89 4.71 -33.75 18.17
CA ASP A 89 6.03 -33.38 17.64
C ASP A 89 5.97 -33.14 16.11
N GLN A 90 5.17 -33.92 15.38
CA GLN A 90 4.91 -33.70 13.95
C GLN A 90 4.20 -32.37 13.68
N ARG A 91 3.22 -32.00 14.51
CA ARG A 91 2.56 -30.69 14.42
C ARG A 91 3.56 -29.55 14.62
N LYS A 92 4.40 -29.62 15.66
CA LYS A 92 5.43 -28.61 15.92
C LYS A 92 6.39 -28.46 14.73
N LEU A 93 6.81 -29.57 14.11
CA LEU A 93 7.68 -29.52 12.94
C LEU A 93 7.00 -28.81 11.76
N MET A 94 5.71 -29.11 11.53
CA MET A 94 4.92 -28.50 10.46
C MET A 94 4.70 -27.00 10.66
N ASP A 95 4.39 -26.57 11.90
CA ASP A 95 4.17 -25.16 12.22
C ASP A 95 5.44 -24.33 11.93
N ASN A 96 6.63 -24.87 12.23
CA ASN A 96 7.91 -24.23 11.89
C ASN A 96 8.12 -24.07 10.37
N ALA A 97 7.64 -25.02 9.56
CA ALA A 97 7.72 -24.95 8.11
C ALA A 97 6.73 -23.93 7.51
N SER A 98 5.54 -23.80 8.12
CA SER A 98 4.53 -22.80 7.70
C SER A 98 5.08 -21.39 7.81
N THR A 99 5.68 -21.03 8.95
CA THR A 99 6.18 -19.67 9.20
C THR A 99 7.17 -19.17 8.14
N ILE A 100 8.10 -20.03 7.70
CA ILE A 100 9.08 -19.66 6.66
C ILE A 100 8.37 -19.45 5.31
N THR A 101 7.39 -20.30 5.00
CA THR A 101 6.61 -20.21 3.76
C THR A 101 5.75 -18.94 3.74
N ASP A 102 5.12 -18.62 4.86
CA ASP A 102 4.26 -17.46 5.01
C ASP A 102 5.07 -16.16 4.93
N MET A 103 6.28 -16.14 5.50
CA MET A 103 7.20 -15.01 5.36
C MET A 103 7.65 -14.81 3.90
N ALA A 104 7.92 -15.88 3.16
CA ALA A 104 8.27 -15.79 1.74
C ALA A 104 7.10 -15.25 0.89
N LYS A 105 5.87 -15.71 1.17
CA LYS A 105 4.66 -15.17 0.51
C LYS A 105 4.44 -13.69 0.85
N MET A 106 4.62 -13.31 2.10
CA MET A 106 4.53 -11.91 2.53
C MET A 106 5.54 -11.04 1.79
N GLN A 107 6.76 -11.52 1.62
CA GLN A 107 7.79 -10.83 0.85
C GLN A 107 7.38 -10.63 -0.62
N ASN A 108 6.86 -11.66 -1.30
CA ASN A 108 6.37 -11.53 -2.67
C ASN A 108 5.24 -10.51 -2.80
N ASN A 109 4.23 -10.61 -1.93
CA ASN A 109 3.10 -9.66 -1.93
C ASN A 109 3.57 -8.22 -1.68
N MET A 110 4.53 -8.02 -0.77
CA MET A 110 5.14 -6.70 -0.53
C MET A 110 5.83 -6.16 -1.78
N TYR A 111 6.62 -6.99 -2.47
CA TYR A 111 7.30 -6.57 -3.70
C TYR A 111 6.30 -6.16 -4.78
N GLU A 112 5.25 -6.95 -4.99
CA GLU A 112 4.20 -6.62 -5.97
C GLU A 112 3.52 -5.28 -5.63
N LEU A 113 3.13 -5.09 -4.37
CA LEU A 113 2.47 -3.85 -3.92
C LEU A 113 3.38 -2.62 -4.10
N VAL A 114 4.65 -2.73 -3.70
CA VAL A 114 5.63 -1.64 -3.85
C VAL A 114 5.91 -1.33 -5.31
N SER A 115 5.97 -2.36 -6.17
CA SER A 115 6.15 -2.18 -7.61
C SER A 115 4.95 -1.48 -8.27
N ASP A 116 3.73 -1.88 -7.93
CA ASP A 116 2.50 -1.21 -8.39
C ASP A 116 2.44 0.24 -7.89
N MET A 117 2.76 0.46 -6.61
CA MET A 117 2.85 1.80 -6.02
C MET A 117 3.87 2.68 -6.76
N ASN A 118 5.06 2.17 -7.06
CA ASN A 118 6.08 2.90 -7.80
C ASN A 118 5.62 3.23 -9.22
N THR A 119 4.92 2.31 -9.89
CA THR A 119 4.37 2.53 -11.23
C THR A 119 3.32 3.65 -11.21
N ARG A 120 2.42 3.62 -10.23
CA ARG A 120 1.42 4.68 -10.03
C ARG A 120 2.07 6.02 -9.68
N GLN A 121 3.14 6.00 -8.88
CA GLN A 121 3.88 7.21 -8.52
C GLN A 121 4.50 7.88 -9.73
N ILE A 122 5.12 7.12 -10.64
CA ILE A 122 5.64 7.66 -11.91
C ILE A 122 4.53 8.35 -12.71
N ILE A 123 3.35 7.73 -12.84
CA ILE A 123 2.21 8.32 -13.56
C ILE A 123 1.73 9.61 -12.87
N ILE A 124 1.72 9.64 -11.54
CA ILE A 124 1.33 10.84 -10.78
C ILE A 124 2.36 11.95 -10.97
N ASP A 125 3.65 11.64 -10.92
CA ASP A 125 4.72 12.61 -11.13
C ASP A 125 4.65 13.21 -12.55
N GLU A 126 4.42 12.40 -13.59
CA GLU A 126 4.22 12.90 -14.97
C GLU A 126 3.01 13.83 -15.08
N ARG A 127 1.90 13.48 -14.43
CA ARG A 127 0.71 14.34 -14.38
C ARG A 127 0.96 15.62 -13.60
N MET A 128 1.75 15.57 -12.53
CA MET A 128 2.14 16.73 -11.73
C MET A 128 2.98 17.69 -12.56
N VAL A 129 3.99 17.20 -13.28
CA VAL A 129 4.78 18.01 -14.22
C VAL A 129 3.89 18.69 -15.26
N THR A 130 2.93 17.94 -15.83
CA THR A 130 1.98 18.51 -16.80
C THR A 130 1.13 19.62 -16.17
N VAL A 131 0.69 19.46 -14.92
CA VAL A 131 -0.07 20.49 -14.19
C VAL A 131 0.79 21.71 -13.89
N GLU A 132 2.05 21.51 -13.48
CA GLU A 132 3.01 22.59 -13.25
C GLU A 132 3.24 23.41 -14.52
N GLU A 133 3.44 22.76 -15.67
CA GLU A 133 3.58 23.44 -16.97
C GLU A 133 2.35 24.28 -17.34
N ARG A 134 1.14 23.75 -17.12
CA ARG A 134 -0.10 24.49 -17.39
C ARG A 134 -0.27 25.69 -16.48
N LEU A 135 0.13 25.57 -15.21
CA LEU A 135 0.13 26.68 -14.26
C LEU A 135 1.15 27.75 -14.65
N SER A 136 2.35 27.37 -15.10
CA SER A 136 3.35 28.32 -15.62
C SER A 136 2.84 29.08 -16.85
N GLN A 137 2.19 28.39 -17.80
CA GLN A 137 1.58 29.03 -18.98
C GLN A 137 0.47 30.03 -18.60
N LEU A 138 -0.36 29.66 -17.62
CA LEU A 138 -1.40 30.54 -17.07
C LEU A 138 -0.78 31.78 -16.42
N GLN A 139 0.28 31.61 -15.63
CA GLN A 139 1.01 32.70 -15.00
C GLN A 139 1.58 33.67 -16.03
N GLU A 140 2.26 33.19 -17.07
CA GLU A 140 2.78 34.03 -18.17
C GLU A 140 1.66 34.81 -18.87
N THR A 141 0.52 34.16 -19.11
CA THR A 141 -0.63 34.80 -19.74
C THR A 141 -1.18 35.94 -18.87
N ILE A 142 -1.31 35.70 -17.56
CA ILE A 142 -1.76 36.70 -16.59
C ILE A 142 -0.76 37.86 -16.49
N ASP A 143 0.55 37.58 -16.46
CA ASP A 143 1.60 38.60 -16.36
C ASP A 143 1.69 39.47 -17.62
N SER A 144 1.39 38.91 -18.81
CA SER A 144 1.38 39.66 -20.07
C SER A 144 0.12 40.51 -20.28
N LEU A 145 -0.98 40.17 -19.59
CA LEU A 145 -2.30 40.78 -19.76
C LEU A 145 -2.31 42.32 -19.59
N PRO A 146 -1.65 42.92 -18.58
CA PRO A 146 -1.62 44.37 -18.39
C PRO A 146 -0.96 45.10 -19.56
N GLU A 147 0.11 44.54 -20.12
CA GLU A 147 0.82 45.14 -21.26
C GLU A 147 -0.03 45.08 -22.54
N VAL A 148 -0.74 43.98 -22.77
CA VAL A 148 -1.68 43.88 -23.89
C VAL A 148 -2.84 44.86 -23.73
N LEU A 149 -3.39 44.99 -22.51
CA LEU A 149 -4.44 45.97 -22.21
C LEU A 149 -3.96 47.41 -22.43
N LYS A 150 -2.75 47.77 -21.97
CA LYS A 150 -2.13 49.09 -22.22
C LYS A 150 -2.03 49.38 -23.72
N ARG A 151 -1.52 48.44 -24.52
CA ARG A 151 -1.40 48.59 -25.98
C ARG A 151 -2.76 48.78 -26.64
N CYS A 152 -3.77 48.02 -26.24
CA CYS A 152 -5.11 48.11 -26.79
C CYS A 152 -5.78 49.47 -26.48
N LEU A 153 -5.63 49.96 -25.24
CA LEU A 153 -6.09 51.28 -24.84
C LEU A 153 -5.37 52.40 -25.60
N GLN A 154 -4.05 52.29 -25.77
CA GLN A 154 -3.25 53.27 -26.51
C GLN A 154 -3.64 53.32 -28.00
N GLN A 155 -3.82 52.16 -28.64
CA GLN A 155 -4.28 52.08 -30.03
C GLN A 155 -5.69 52.67 -30.20
N HIS A 156 -6.58 52.46 -29.23
CA HIS A 156 -7.92 53.07 -29.23
C HIS A 156 -7.83 54.60 -29.12
N GLN A 157 -6.96 55.11 -28.23
CA GLN A 157 -6.72 56.54 -28.05
C GLN A 157 -6.20 57.20 -29.35
N GLU A 158 -5.20 56.59 -30.00
CA GLU A 158 -4.66 57.08 -31.29
C GLU A 158 -5.72 57.11 -32.39
N THR A 159 -6.61 56.11 -32.43
CA THR A 159 -7.73 56.07 -33.39
C THR A 159 -8.74 57.20 -33.15
N LEU A 160 -8.99 57.58 -31.89
CA LEU A 160 -9.85 58.71 -31.53
C LEU A 160 -9.18 60.05 -31.86
N ASP A 161 -7.88 60.19 -31.59
CA ASP A 161 -7.14 61.42 -31.89
C ASP A 161 -6.98 61.64 -33.41
N GLN A 162 -6.91 60.58 -34.22
CA GLN A 162 -6.92 60.68 -35.68
C GLN A 162 -8.31 60.99 -36.27
N ARG A 163 -9.37 60.77 -35.49
CA ARG A 163 -10.76 61.14 -35.81
C ARG A 163 -11.14 62.56 -35.38
N ARG A 164 -10.26 63.30 -34.70
CA ARG A 164 -10.43 64.74 -34.46
C ARG A 164 -9.98 65.54 -35.69
N PRO A 165 -10.88 66.24 -36.41
CA PRO A 165 -10.45 67.17 -37.46
C PRO A 165 -9.63 68.31 -36.83
N GLN A 166 -8.52 68.67 -37.48
CA GLN A 166 -7.67 69.81 -37.15
C GLN A 166 -8.48 71.12 -37.29
N ASN A 167 -9.13 71.56 -36.23
CA ASN A 167 -9.57 72.96 -36.11
C ASN A 167 -8.43 73.77 -35.49
N THR A 168 -7.46 74.14 -36.33
CA THR A 168 -6.57 75.28 -36.07
C THR A 168 -7.42 76.56 -36.09
N LEU A 169 -7.73 77.11 -34.91
CA LEU A 169 -8.40 78.41 -34.78
C LEU A 169 -7.42 79.53 -35.14
N HIS A 170 -7.60 80.14 -36.30
CA HIS A 170 -7.07 81.45 -36.65
C HIS A 170 -8.00 82.53 -36.06
N PRO A 171 -7.47 83.57 -35.38
CA PRO A 171 -8.31 84.63 -34.84
C PRO A 171 -8.54 85.67 -35.94
N ASP A 172 -9.81 85.88 -36.31
CA ASP A 172 -10.40 87.14 -36.78
C ASP A 172 -11.51 86.87 -37.81
N MET A 173 -12.76 86.99 -37.37
CA MET A 173 -13.67 87.94 -37.99
C MET A 173 -14.89 88.17 -37.11
N ALA A 174 -15.04 89.42 -36.72
CA ALA A 174 -16.12 89.93 -35.91
C ALA A 174 -17.45 89.99 -36.67
N ALA A 175 -18.52 89.88 -35.88
CA ALA A 175 -19.85 90.46 -36.06
C ALA A 175 -20.73 89.91 -37.21
N ARG A 176 -21.89 89.37 -36.83
CA ARG A 176 -23.19 90.03 -37.03
C ARG A 176 -24.37 89.20 -36.48
N LEU A 177 -25.23 89.90 -35.72
CA LEU A 177 -26.68 89.72 -35.46
C LEU A 177 -27.18 88.35 -34.92
N THR A 178 -27.58 88.26 -33.64
CA THR A 178 -28.96 88.43 -33.10
C THR A 178 -29.97 87.44 -33.74
N THR A 179 -30.60 86.48 -33.06
CA THR A 179 -31.68 86.68 -32.07
C THR A 179 -32.33 85.30 -31.73
N HIS A 180 -32.77 85.13 -30.46
CA HIS A 180 -33.74 84.16 -29.89
C HIS A 180 -33.37 82.65 -29.94
N GLY A 181 -33.66 81.82 -28.93
CA GLY A 181 -34.35 81.95 -27.65
C GLY A 181 -34.48 80.54 -27.03
N ILE A 182 -34.52 80.47 -25.69
CA ILE A 182 -35.36 79.58 -24.83
C ILE A 182 -35.41 78.09 -25.28
N THR A 183 -34.98 77.08 -24.52
CA THR A 183 -35.61 76.58 -23.28
C THR A 183 -34.78 75.42 -22.69
N GLN A 184 -34.95 75.22 -21.39
CA GLN A 184 -34.40 74.18 -20.52
C GLN A 184 -34.90 72.75 -20.84
N HIS A 185 -34.18 71.72 -20.40
CA HIS A 185 -34.66 70.55 -19.61
C HIS A 185 -33.56 69.46 -19.58
N THR A 186 -32.80 69.27 -18.50
CA THR A 186 -33.01 68.41 -17.31
C THR A 186 -33.31 66.92 -17.55
N HIS A 187 -32.43 66.10 -16.95
CA HIS A 187 -32.64 64.74 -16.39
C HIS A 187 -33.01 63.61 -17.39
N THR A 188 -32.55 62.35 -17.25
CA THR A 188 -32.42 61.54 -16.04
C THR A 188 -31.61 60.27 -16.32
N LEU A 189 -30.84 59.84 -15.32
CA LEU A 189 -30.34 58.47 -15.12
C LEU A 189 -31.50 57.50 -14.92
N VAL A 190 -31.41 56.24 -15.40
CA VAL A 190 -31.75 55.05 -14.57
C VAL A 190 -30.98 53.81 -15.09
N PRO A 191 -30.39 52.99 -14.18
CA PRO A 191 -29.72 51.73 -14.48
C PRO A 191 -30.69 50.53 -14.36
N TYR A 192 -30.36 49.39 -14.98
CA TYR A 192 -31.01 48.12 -14.66
C TYR A 192 -30.01 47.00 -14.42
N THR A 193 -30.27 46.31 -13.32
CA THR A 193 -29.51 45.28 -12.63
C THR A 193 -30.16 43.90 -12.81
N HIS A 194 -29.29 42.87 -12.86
CA HIS A 194 -29.48 41.46 -12.41
C HIS A 194 -30.52 40.55 -13.11
N PRO A 195 -30.53 39.20 -12.89
CA PRO A 195 -29.61 38.32 -12.15
C PRO A 195 -29.22 36.98 -12.84
N LEU A 196 -28.35 36.25 -12.14
CA LEU A 196 -27.88 34.87 -12.31
C LEU A 196 -28.97 33.79 -12.29
N THR A 197 -28.67 32.65 -12.94
CA THR A 197 -29.20 31.32 -12.60
C THR A 197 -28.06 30.30 -12.56
N PRO A 198 -27.98 29.42 -11.55
CA PRO A 198 -27.11 28.25 -11.56
C PRO A 198 -27.85 27.05 -12.18
N ASN A 199 -27.14 26.16 -12.87
CA ASN A 199 -27.67 24.84 -13.18
C ASN A 199 -26.66 23.74 -12.90
N THR A 200 -27.17 22.79 -12.14
CA THR A 200 -26.61 21.55 -11.60
C THR A 200 -26.69 20.43 -12.63
N THR A 201 -25.68 19.56 -12.71
CA THR A 201 -25.69 18.14 -13.18
C THR A 201 -24.22 17.71 -13.28
N SER A 202 -23.74 16.52 -12.96
CA SER A 202 -24.25 15.27 -12.38
C SER A 202 -23.02 14.47 -11.95
#